data_AF-A0A4X2JSP0-F1
#
_entry.id   AF-A0A4X2JSP0-F1
#
_cell.length_a   1.000
_cell.length_b   1.000
_cell.length_c   1.000
_cell.angle_alpha   90.00
_cell.angle_beta   90.00
_cell.angle_gamma   90.00
#
_symmetry.space_group_name_H-M   'P 1'
#
loop_
_entity.id
_entity.type
_entity.pdbx_description
1 polymer ?
#
loop_
_entity_poly.entity_id
_entity_poly.type
_entity_poly.pdbx_seq_one_letter_code
_entity_poly.pdbx_strand_id
1 'polypeptide(L)'
;MASVFSAQACPSLKIEYAFRIYDINENGFIDEDDLKCIIQRLLNTTNVGDELLNNLTKHILGESDMDNDRMLSFSEFEHAMSKSPDFMK
;
A
#
# COMPACT_ATOMS: atom_id res chain seq x y z
N MET A 1 -22.73 -16.00 16.69
CA MET A 1 -22.05 -14.97 17.51
C MET A 1 -20.60 -14.96 17.06
N ALA A 2 -20.23 -13.96 16.26
CA ALA A 2 -18.99 -13.96 15.50
C ALA A 2 -17.78 -13.67 16.40
N SER A 3 -16.82 -14.60 16.38
CA SER A 3 -15.55 -14.54 17.11
C SER A 3 -14.58 -13.53 16.48
N VAL A 4 -15.03 -12.29 16.30
CA VAL A 4 -14.26 -11.17 15.70
C VAL A 4 -13.25 -10.56 16.68
N PHE A 5 -13.31 -10.92 17.96
CA PHE A 5 -12.41 -10.41 19.01
C PHE A 5 -11.34 -11.42 19.46
N SER A 6 -10.97 -12.40 18.64
CA SER A 6 -9.82 -13.24 18.95
C SER A 6 -8.52 -12.49 18.63
N ALA A 7 -7.57 -12.50 19.57
CA ALA A 7 -6.24 -11.88 19.48
C ALA A 7 -5.31 -12.45 18.38
N GLN A 8 -5.89 -13.16 17.41
CA GLN A 8 -5.32 -13.57 16.13
C GLN A 8 -6.13 -12.88 15.03
N ALA A 9 -6.08 -11.55 14.95
CA ALA A 9 -6.58 -10.89 13.75
C ALA A 9 -5.72 -11.39 12.58
N CYS A 10 -6.33 -12.15 11.65
CA CYS A 10 -5.62 -12.67 10.49
C CYS A 10 -4.88 -11.51 9.81
N PRO A 11 -3.58 -11.64 9.50
CA PRO A 11 -2.84 -10.59 8.79
C PRO A 11 -3.58 -10.13 7.54
N SER A 12 -4.31 -11.04 6.89
CA SER A 12 -5.24 -10.78 5.79
C SER A 12 -6.23 -9.65 6.05
N LEU A 13 -6.84 -9.57 7.25
CA LEU A 13 -7.81 -8.52 7.56
C LEU A 13 -7.11 -7.16 7.75
N LYS A 14 -5.94 -7.13 8.39
CA LYS A 14 -5.16 -5.89 8.52
C LYS A 14 -4.71 -5.37 7.16
N ILE A 15 -4.28 -6.28 6.28
CA ILE A 15 -3.85 -5.96 4.92
C ILE A 15 -5.05 -5.46 4.11
N GLU A 16 -6.23 -6.07 4.23
CA GLU A 16 -7.47 -5.60 3.58
C GLU A 16 -7.86 -4.19 4.02
N TYR A 17 -7.82 -3.91 5.32
CA TYR A 17 -8.08 -2.55 5.82
C TYR A 17 -7.01 -1.55 5.38
N ALA A 18 -5.73 -1.95 5.42
CA ALA A 18 -4.64 -1.10 4.95
C ALA A 18 -4.80 -0.78 3.46
N PHE A 19 -5.02 -1.80 2.63
CA PHE A 19 -5.27 -1.67 1.20
C PHE A 19 -6.41 -0.69 0.93
N ARG A 20 -7.52 -0.82 1.66
CA ARG A 20 -8.67 0.06 1.51
C ARG A 20 -8.47 1.49 2.01
N ILE A 21 -7.53 1.72 2.94
CA ILE A 21 -7.13 3.07 3.37
C ILE A 21 -6.21 3.72 2.33
N TYR A 22 -5.41 2.90 1.66
CA TYR A 22 -4.45 3.32 0.65
C TYR A 22 -5.07 3.50 -0.73
N ASP A 23 -6.06 2.69 -1.09
CA ASP A 23 -6.89 2.82 -2.30
C ASP A 23 -7.87 4.00 -2.12
N ILE A 24 -7.50 5.18 -2.63
CA ILE A 24 -8.29 6.42 -2.46
C ILE A 24 -9.43 6.46 -3.45
N ASN A 25 -9.22 5.92 -4.65
CA ASN A 25 -10.22 5.88 -5.71
C ASN A 25 -11.19 4.68 -5.58
N GLU A 26 -10.96 3.78 -4.61
CA GLU A 26 -11.73 2.57 -4.33
C GLU A 26 -11.90 1.67 -5.58
N ASN A 27 -10.90 1.66 -6.47
CA ASN A 27 -10.95 0.88 -7.71
C ASN A 27 -10.48 -0.58 -7.51
N GLY A 28 -9.95 -0.92 -6.33
CA GLY A 28 -9.41 -2.24 -6.02
C GLY A 28 -7.93 -2.44 -6.34
N PHE A 29 -7.21 -1.37 -6.71
CA PHE A 29 -5.82 -1.33 -7.13
C PHE A 29 -5.18 -0.02 -6.65
N ILE A 30 -3.95 -0.07 -6.13
CA ILE A 30 -3.22 1.15 -5.77
C ILE A 30 -2.46 1.61 -7.01
N ASP A 31 -2.91 2.70 -7.64
CA ASP A 31 -2.23 3.26 -8.81
C ASP A 31 -1.11 4.23 -8.43
N GLU A 32 -0.35 4.71 -9.43
CA GLU A 32 0.71 5.68 -9.21
C GLU A 32 0.24 6.95 -8.47
N ASP A 33 -0.98 7.41 -8.72
CA ASP A 33 -1.54 8.63 -8.14
C ASP A 33 -1.96 8.40 -6.68
N ASP A 34 -2.59 7.26 -6.39
CA ASP A 34 -2.85 6.80 -5.03
C ASP A 34 -1.53 6.71 -4.24
N LEU A 35 -0.53 6.04 -4.81
CA LEU A 35 0.78 5.87 -4.19
C LEU A 35 1.47 7.21 -3.90
N LYS A 36 1.41 8.16 -4.83
CA LYS A 36 1.89 9.53 -4.64
C LYS A 36 1.20 10.22 -3.48
N CYS A 37 -0.13 10.11 -3.40
CA CYS A 37 -0.91 10.66 -2.30
C CYS A 37 -0.53 10.02 -0.95
N ILE A 38 -0.37 8.70 -0.92
CA ILE A 38 0.04 7.95 0.27
C ILE A 38 1.43 8.41 0.73
N ILE A 39 2.40 8.52 -0.18
CA ILE A 39 3.76 8.95 0.14
C ILE A 39 3.75 10.38 0.71
N GLN A 40 2.98 11.30 0.12
CA GLN A 40 2.81 12.66 0.67
C GLN A 40 2.21 12.63 2.08
N ARG A 41 1.24 11.73 2.32
CA ARG A 41 0.59 11.57 3.62
C ARG A 41 1.52 10.95 4.66
N LEU A 42 2.34 9.97 4.29
CA LEU A 42 3.35 9.35 5.15
C LEU A 42 4.47 10.32 5.52
N LEU A 43 4.93 11.13 4.57
CA LEU A 43 5.91 12.18 4.79
C LEU A 43 5.31 13.38 5.53
N ASN A 44 4.00 13.37 5.78
CA ASN A 44 3.20 14.42 6.41
C ASN A 44 3.54 15.81 5.85
N THR A 45 3.86 15.84 4.55
CA THR A 45 4.43 16.98 3.83
C THR A 45 3.74 17.05 2.48
N THR A 46 3.10 18.18 2.19
CA THR A 46 2.43 18.43 0.92
C THR A 46 3.37 18.96 -0.17
N ASN A 47 4.64 19.18 0.16
CA ASN A 47 5.66 19.76 -0.72
C ASN A 47 6.84 18.80 -0.94
N VAL A 48 6.55 17.52 -1.10
CA VAL A 48 7.54 16.55 -1.58
C VAL A 48 7.78 16.88 -3.04
N GLY A 49 9.01 17.25 -3.40
CA GLY A 49 9.32 17.58 -4.79
C GLY A 49 8.94 16.43 -5.71
N ASP A 50 8.32 16.74 -6.85
CA ASP A 50 7.82 15.75 -7.82
C ASP A 50 8.87 14.71 -8.20
N GLU A 51 10.15 15.10 -8.24
CA GLU A 51 11.26 14.20 -8.52
C GLU A 51 11.44 13.12 -7.45
N LEU A 52 11.40 13.49 -6.16
CA LEU A 52 11.47 12.54 -5.06
C LEU A 52 10.25 11.63 -5.02
N LEU A 53 9.07 12.21 -5.24
CA LEU A 53 7.81 11.48 -5.26
C LEU A 53 7.84 10.43 -6.38
N ASN A 54 8.21 10.83 -7.60
CA ASN A 54 8.31 9.95 -8.75
C ASN A 54 9.41 8.88 -8.57
N ASN A 55 10.52 9.23 -7.92
CA ASN A 55 11.58 8.26 -7.64
C ASN A 55 11.14 7.22 -6.59
N LEU A 56 10.47 7.64 -5.52
CA LEU A 56 9.90 6.73 -4.51
C LEU A 56 8.82 5.85 -5.11
N THR A 57 7.89 6.43 -5.87
CA THR A 57 6.84 5.70 -6.57
C THR A 57 7.43 4.62 -7.48
N LYS A 58 8.44 4.97 -8.30
CA LYS A 58 9.14 4.00 -9.15
C LYS A 58 9.90 2.93 -8.37
N HIS A 59 10.49 3.28 -7.22
CA HIS A 59 11.22 2.32 -6.40
C HIS A 59 10.25 1.31 -5.76
N ILE A 60 9.13 1.80 -5.22
CA ILE A 60 8.10 0.95 -4.60
C ILE A 60 7.43 0.07 -5.65
N LEU A 61 7.06 0.62 -6.82
CA LEU A 61 6.56 -0.17 -7.93
C LEU A 61 7.61 -1.20 -8.36
N GLY A 62 8.86 -0.80 -8.62
CA GLY A 62 9.90 -1.75 -9.02
C GLY A 62 10.18 -2.88 -8.02
N GLU A 63 9.85 -2.70 -6.74
CA GLU A 63 9.97 -3.74 -5.72
C GLU A 63 8.68 -4.56 -5.51
N SER A 64 7.52 -3.98 -5.78
CA SER A 64 6.21 -4.56 -5.38
C SER A 64 5.35 -5.00 -6.58
N ASP A 65 5.43 -4.26 -7.68
CA ASP A 65 4.76 -4.51 -8.96
C ASP A 65 5.49 -5.65 -9.69
N MET A 66 4.90 -6.85 -9.65
CA MET A 66 5.50 -8.06 -10.20
C MET A 66 5.18 -8.23 -11.68
N ASP A 67 4.01 -7.75 -12.12
CA ASP A 67 3.56 -7.84 -13.50
C ASP A 67 3.87 -6.59 -14.35
N ASN A 68 4.45 -5.57 -13.73
CA ASN A 68 4.87 -4.29 -14.33
C ASN A 68 3.70 -3.52 -14.96
N ASP A 69 2.50 -3.64 -14.37
CA ASP A 69 1.30 -2.94 -14.83
C ASP A 69 1.22 -1.49 -14.30
N ARG A 70 2.17 -1.10 -13.44
CA ARG A 70 2.24 0.19 -12.71
C ARG A 70 1.10 0.42 -11.74
N MET A 71 0.44 -0.65 -11.34
CA MET A 71 -0.59 -0.67 -10.32
C MET A 71 -0.20 -1.73 -9.29
N LEU A 72 -0.83 -1.69 -8.13
CA LEU A 72 -0.59 -2.63 -7.05
C LEU A 72 -1.91 -3.33 -6.77
N SER A 73 -2.01 -4.56 -7.27
CA SER A 73 -3.15 -5.42 -7.00
C SER A 73 -3.17 -5.86 -5.54
N PHE A 74 -4.35 -6.23 -5.02
CA PHE A 74 -4.47 -6.77 -3.66
C PHE A 74 -3.47 -7.89 -3.35
N SER A 75 -3.26 -8.81 -4.30
CA SER A 75 -2.31 -9.92 -4.16
C SER A 75 -0.85 -9.46 -4.04
N GLU A 76 -0.47 -8.42 -4.80
CA GLU A 76 0.88 -7.87 -4.79
C GLU A 76 1.12 -7.04 -3.54
N PHE A 77 0.11 -6.29 -3.11
CA PHE A 77 0.14 -5.56 -1.86
C PHE A 77 0.24 -6.50 -0.66
N GLU A 78 -0.49 -7.61 -0.65
CA GLU A 78 -0.36 -8.65 0.37
C GLU A 78 1.05 -9.26 0.36
N HIS A 79 1.61 -9.52 -0.82
CA HIS A 79 2.96 -10.03 -0.95
C HIS A 79 4.01 -9.02 -0.44
N ALA A 80 3.88 -7.74 -0.81
CA ALA A 80 4.75 -6.65 -0.39
C ALA A 80 4.68 -6.45 1.14
N MET A 81 3.49 -6.48 1.72
CA MET A 81 3.26 -6.44 3.18
C MET A 81 3.87 -7.64 3.90
N SER A 82 3.79 -8.84 3.31
CA SER A 82 4.43 -10.03 3.87
C SER A 82 5.95 -10.02 3.74
N LYS A 83 6.49 -9.34 2.72
CA LYS A 83 7.92 -9.18 2.46
C LYS A 83 8.56 -8.08 3.33
N SER A 84 7.79 -7.05 3.67
CA SER A 84 8.25 -5.87 4.40
C SER A 84 7.59 -5.78 5.78
N PRO A 85 8.10 -6.52 6.78
CA PRO A 85 7.55 -6.49 8.15
C PRO A 85 7.62 -5.11 8.80
N ASP A 86 8.44 -4.19 8.28
CA ASP A 86 8.50 -2.78 8.70
C ASP A 86 7.17 -2.03 8.50
N PHE A 87 6.31 -2.45 7.57
CA PHE A 87 4.96 -1.88 7.41
C PHE A 87 3.96 -2.36 8.48
N MET A 88 4.25 -3.49 9.15
CA MET A 88 3.34 -4.13 10.11
C MET A 88 3.68 -3.82 11.59
N LYS A 89 4.67 -2.94 11.82
CA LYS A 89 5.25 -2.67 13.14
C LYS A 89 4.66 -1.46 13.85
#